data_AF-A0A1G8JX40-F1
#
_entry.id   AF-A0A1G8JX40-F1
#
_cell.length_a   1.000
_cell.length_b   1.000
_cell.length_c   1.000
_cell.angle_alpha   90.00
_cell.angle_beta   90.00
_cell.angle_gamma   90.00
#
_symmetry.space_group_name_H-M   'P 1'
#
loop_
_entity.id
_entity.type
_entity.pdbx_description
1 polymer ?
#
loop_
_entity_poly.entity_id
_entity_poly.type
_entity_poly.pdbx_seq_one_letter_code
_entity_poly.pdbx_strand_id
1 'polypeptide(L)'
;MIPLIFIIIGSIVTVTAAFFDYRQKLNDKQEELDNEIKRNLEYQNLLSKSNDIIQKSNKIIESQQTVIDSSNKIIDLQNQLSERNDKIQDLQSSTLNEITGGKSIPKLFILPTPINIFIKVANDTDVPIRNISIQVTRIIDDYFTTDSAGVSNSNNTDAWKDWIFDVRDLSAQSERIVFQHENEKKYNDVSYIYKVSWLTGFYEGSFSIKSAQNSMRLSDSHINHFTKGLDLKKTVYVGGVNPDIYINGIKP
;
A
#
# COMPACT_ATOMS: atom_id res chain seq x y z
N MET A 1 67.86 111.11 -28.31
CA MET A 1 66.77 110.37 -29.00
C MET A 1 66.86 108.85 -28.84
N ILE A 2 68.06 108.25 -28.83
CA ILE A 2 68.27 106.79 -28.71
C ILE A 2 67.69 106.14 -27.42
N PRO A 3 67.81 106.70 -26.19
CA PRO A 3 67.33 106.02 -24.98
C PRO A 3 65.79 105.92 -24.87
N LEU A 4 65.03 106.83 -25.48
CA LEU A 4 63.57 106.82 -25.45
C LEU A 4 62.99 105.64 -26.27
N ILE A 5 63.67 105.29 -27.37
CA ILE A 5 63.28 104.19 -28.26
C ILE A 5 63.42 102.84 -27.54
N PHE A 6 64.48 102.64 -26.77
CA PHE A 6 64.67 101.42 -25.98
C PHE A 6 63.62 101.24 -24.87
N ILE A 7 63.18 102.33 -24.24
CA ILE A 7 62.11 102.28 -23.22
C ILE A 7 60.77 101.90 -23.85
N ILE A 8 60.44 102.49 -25.00
CA ILE A 8 59.19 102.17 -25.74
C ILE A 8 59.20 100.72 -26.22
N ILE A 9 60.31 100.25 -26.79
CA ILE A 9 60.45 98.85 -27.23
C ILE A 9 60.37 97.90 -26.04
N GLY A 10 61.04 98.20 -24.92
CA GLY A 10 60.97 97.42 -23.70
C GLY A 10 59.55 97.29 -23.16
N SER A 11 58.80 98.39 -23.08
CA SER A 11 57.39 98.38 -22.67
C SER A 11 56.50 97.55 -23.59
N ILE A 12 56.66 97.67 -24.93
CA ILE A 12 55.89 96.89 -25.91
C ILE A 12 56.16 95.38 -25.75
N VAL A 13 57.41 94.99 -25.49
CA VAL A 13 57.79 93.59 -25.26
C VAL A 13 57.19 93.05 -23.97
N THR A 14 57.22 93.81 -22.87
CA THR A 14 56.55 93.38 -21.62
C THR A 14 55.03 93.26 -21.75
N VAL A 15 54.39 94.18 -22.50
CA VAL A 15 52.93 94.12 -22.72
C VAL A 15 52.56 92.94 -23.61
N THR A 16 53.32 92.66 -24.67
CA THR A 16 53.08 91.48 -25.53
C THR A 16 53.33 90.18 -24.78
N ALA A 17 54.34 90.08 -23.93
CA ALA A 17 54.57 88.92 -23.07
C ALA A 17 53.42 88.70 -22.06
N ALA A 18 52.95 89.76 -21.40
CA ALA A 18 51.81 89.69 -20.48
C ALA A 18 50.50 89.31 -21.19
N PHE A 19 50.29 89.80 -22.42
CA PHE A 19 49.14 89.42 -23.23
C PHE A 19 49.18 87.94 -23.64
N PHE A 20 50.36 87.44 -24.00
CA PHE A 20 50.54 86.03 -24.37
C PHE A 20 50.34 85.10 -23.16
N ASP A 21 50.88 85.45 -22.00
CA ASP A 21 50.67 84.73 -20.73
C ASP A 21 49.17 84.73 -20.33
N TYR A 22 48.48 85.85 -20.49
CA TYR A 22 47.03 85.93 -20.26
C TYR A 22 46.23 85.04 -21.22
N ARG A 23 46.59 85.04 -22.52
CA ARG A 23 45.97 84.15 -23.52
C ARG A 23 46.21 82.69 -23.22
N GLN A 24 47.42 82.34 -22.78
CA GLN A 24 47.77 80.97 -22.40
C GLN A 24 46.94 80.52 -21.18
N LYS A 25 46.86 81.34 -20.13
CA LYS A 25 46.01 81.06 -18.96
C LYS A 25 44.52 80.92 -19.29
N LEU A 26 44.02 81.67 -20.27
CA LEU A 26 42.64 81.51 -20.75
C LEU A 26 42.44 80.18 -21.48
N ASN A 27 43.40 79.76 -22.30
CA ASN A 27 43.34 78.46 -22.98
C ASN A 27 43.42 77.30 -21.98
N ASP A 28 44.30 77.38 -20.98
CA ASP A 28 44.44 76.35 -19.95
C ASP A 28 43.13 76.20 -19.13
N LYS A 29 42.49 77.33 -18.78
CA LYS A 29 41.17 77.32 -18.11
C LYS A 29 40.07 76.73 -18.98
N GLN A 30 40.11 76.99 -20.29
CA GLN A 30 39.13 76.42 -21.21
C GLN A 30 39.31 74.90 -21.31
N GLU A 31 40.55 74.41 -21.38
CA GLU A 31 40.86 72.98 -21.39
C GLU A 31 40.42 72.30 -20.08
N GLU A 32 40.64 72.94 -18.93
CA GLU A 32 40.16 72.44 -17.64
C GLU A 32 38.64 72.31 -17.60
N LEU A 33 37.92 73.34 -18.07
CA LEU A 33 36.46 73.34 -18.16
C LEU A 33 35.94 72.26 -19.10
N ASP A 34 36.55 72.08 -20.28
CA ASP A 34 36.16 71.06 -21.24
C ASP A 34 36.37 69.64 -20.67
N ASN A 35 37.45 69.44 -19.91
CA ASN A 35 37.71 68.19 -19.19
C ASN A 35 36.69 67.94 -18.08
N GLU A 36 36.26 68.97 -17.35
CA GLU A 36 35.23 68.85 -16.33
C GLU A 36 33.86 68.51 -16.93
N ILE A 37 33.49 69.16 -18.04
CA ILE A 37 32.27 68.84 -18.80
C ILE A 37 32.29 67.38 -19.25
N LYS A 38 33.42 66.91 -19.80
CA LYS A 38 33.57 65.52 -20.23
C LYS A 38 33.40 64.53 -19.08
N ARG A 39 34.04 64.78 -17.92
CA ARG A 39 33.88 63.96 -16.71
C ARG A 39 32.42 63.94 -16.25
N ASN A 40 31.75 65.08 -16.23
CA ASN A 40 30.34 65.17 -15.82
C ASN A 40 29.43 64.36 -16.76
N LEU A 41 29.68 64.43 -18.07
CA LEU A 41 28.94 63.65 -19.06
C LEU A 41 29.18 62.13 -18.91
N GLU A 42 30.39 61.71 -18.57
CA GLU A 42 30.70 60.33 -18.22
C GLU A 42 29.96 59.88 -16.94
N TYR A 43 29.92 60.72 -15.90
CA TYR A 43 29.16 60.43 -14.68
C TYR A 43 27.66 60.28 -14.94
N GLN A 44 27.07 61.15 -15.75
CA GLN A 44 25.65 61.03 -16.14
C GLN A 44 25.37 59.73 -16.90
N ASN A 45 26.28 59.31 -17.78
CA ASN A 45 26.17 58.03 -18.50
C ASN A 45 26.25 56.84 -17.53
N LEU A 46 27.17 56.88 -16.57
CA LEU A 46 27.30 55.85 -15.53
C LEU A 46 26.04 55.78 -14.65
N LEU A 47 25.48 56.92 -14.25
CA LEU A 47 24.23 56.97 -13.47
C LEU A 47 23.06 56.39 -14.26
N SER A 48 22.93 56.73 -15.54
CA SER A 48 21.89 56.17 -16.42
C SER A 48 22.01 54.64 -16.53
N LYS A 49 23.22 54.12 -16.79
CA LYS A 49 23.48 52.67 -16.83
C LYS A 49 23.20 51.99 -15.49
N SER A 50 23.56 52.63 -14.39
CA SER A 50 23.28 52.10 -13.04
C SER A 50 21.78 51.99 -12.80
N ASN A 51 21.01 53.02 -13.17
CA ASN A 51 19.56 53.02 -13.04
C ASN A 51 18.91 51.92 -13.90
N ASP A 52 19.37 51.72 -15.14
CA ASP A 52 18.92 50.63 -16.00
C ASP A 52 19.20 49.25 -15.39
N ILE A 53 20.36 49.07 -14.76
CA ILE A 53 20.71 47.82 -14.06
C ILE A 53 19.77 47.60 -12.87
N ILE A 54 19.51 48.63 -12.06
CA ILE A 54 18.60 48.55 -10.91
C ILE A 54 17.19 48.17 -11.37
N GLN A 55 16.67 48.79 -12.43
CA GLN A 55 15.35 48.45 -12.97
C GLN A 55 15.28 47.01 -13.46
N LYS A 56 16.32 46.53 -14.16
CA LYS A 56 16.39 45.12 -14.58
C LYS A 56 16.47 44.17 -13.39
N SER A 57 17.23 44.52 -12.36
CA SER A 57 17.33 43.73 -11.13
C SER A 57 15.98 43.63 -10.41
N ASN A 58 15.23 44.73 -10.30
CA ASN A 58 13.89 44.73 -9.71
C ASN A 58 12.93 43.80 -10.47
N LYS A 59 12.94 43.83 -11.81
CA LYS A 59 12.13 42.90 -12.63
C LYS A 59 12.52 41.44 -12.42
N ILE A 60 13.80 41.15 -12.20
CA ILE A 60 14.25 39.79 -11.88
C ILE A 60 13.71 39.35 -10.52
N ILE A 61 13.74 40.23 -9.51
CA ILE A 61 13.21 39.94 -8.16
C ILE A 61 11.71 39.65 -8.22
N GLU A 62 10.94 40.45 -8.97
CA GLU A 62 9.50 40.22 -9.16
C GLU A 62 9.20 38.87 -9.83
N SER A 63 10.00 38.51 -10.85
CA SER A 63 9.90 37.22 -11.51
C SER A 63 10.22 36.06 -10.56
N GLN A 64 11.27 36.20 -9.73
CA GLN A 64 11.61 35.22 -8.71
C GLN A 64 10.49 35.03 -7.69
N GLN A 65 9.83 36.11 -7.26
CA GLN A 65 8.69 36.01 -6.36
C GLN A 65 7.53 35.23 -6.99
N THR A 66 7.25 35.48 -8.27
CA THR A 66 6.20 34.76 -9.01
C THR A 66 6.52 33.26 -9.12
N VAL A 67 7.79 32.91 -9.33
CA VAL A 67 8.26 31.52 -9.35
C VAL A 67 8.08 30.88 -7.97
N ILE A 68 8.48 31.56 -6.89
CA ILE A 68 8.31 31.06 -5.52
C ILE A 68 6.84 30.80 -5.22
N ASP A 69 5.95 31.73 -5.54
CA ASP A 69 4.51 31.58 -5.31
C ASP A 69 3.93 30.40 -6.10
N SER A 70 4.40 30.21 -7.33
CA SER A 70 3.99 29.09 -8.18
C SER A 70 4.50 27.75 -7.63
N SER A 71 5.74 27.72 -7.15
CA SER A 71 6.33 26.54 -6.49
C SER A 71 5.56 26.16 -5.22
N ASN A 72 5.18 27.14 -4.40
CA ASN A 72 4.37 26.88 -3.19
C ASN A 72 3.02 26.27 -3.55
N LYS A 73 2.33 26.78 -4.58
CA LYS A 73 1.07 26.18 -5.06
C LYS A 73 1.26 24.74 -5.55
N ILE A 74 2.36 24.44 -6.23
CA ILE A 74 2.67 23.08 -6.69
C ILE A 74 2.88 22.15 -5.49
N ILE A 75 3.62 22.58 -4.47
CA ILE A 75 3.84 21.81 -3.23
C ILE A 75 2.51 21.51 -2.54
N ASP A 76 1.63 22.51 -2.40
CA ASP A 76 0.31 22.32 -1.79
C ASP A 76 -0.54 21.29 -2.55
N LEU A 77 -0.53 21.35 -3.88
CA LEU A 77 -1.25 20.38 -4.72
C LEU A 77 -0.66 18.97 -4.59
N GLN A 78 0.67 18.85 -4.48
CA GLN A 78 1.34 17.56 -4.26
C GLN A 78 0.95 16.96 -2.91
N ASN A 79 0.89 17.76 -1.85
CA ASN A 79 0.46 17.31 -0.53
C ASN A 79 -0.98 16.80 -0.55
N GLN A 80 -1.91 17.56 -1.15
CA GLN A 80 -3.31 17.14 -1.31
C GLN A 80 -3.44 15.85 -2.13
N LEU A 81 -2.62 15.67 -3.17
CA LEU A 81 -2.62 14.46 -3.97
C LEU A 81 -2.12 13.25 -3.18
N SER A 82 -1.09 13.43 -2.34
CA SER A 82 -0.60 12.39 -1.44
C SER A 82 -1.68 11.95 -0.46
N GLU A 83 -2.34 12.89 0.23
CA GLU A 83 -3.42 12.58 1.18
C GLU A 83 -4.58 11.82 0.52
N ARG A 84 -4.95 12.20 -0.70
CA ARG A 84 -5.98 11.48 -1.46
C ARG A 84 -5.54 10.08 -1.83
N ASN A 85 -4.27 9.89 -2.18
CA ASN A 85 -3.72 8.59 -2.52
C ASN A 85 -3.72 7.65 -1.31
N ASP A 86 -3.33 8.15 -0.14
CA ASP A 86 -3.37 7.40 1.11
C ASP A 86 -4.81 6.95 1.44
N LYS A 87 -5.78 7.87 1.30
CA LYS A 87 -7.20 7.53 1.48
C LYS A 87 -7.70 6.48 0.50
N ILE A 88 -7.24 6.51 -0.76
CA ILE A 88 -7.59 5.48 -1.75
C ILE A 88 -7.02 4.12 -1.33
N GLN A 89 -5.77 4.07 -0.88
CA GLN A 89 -5.14 2.84 -0.40
C GLN A 89 -5.88 2.26 0.82
N ASP A 90 -6.29 3.12 1.76
CA ASP A 90 -7.09 2.72 2.92
C ASP A 90 -8.44 2.14 2.49
N LEU A 91 -9.14 2.81 1.57
CA LEU A 91 -10.43 2.33 1.05
C LEU A 91 -10.28 1.01 0.29
N GLN A 92 -9.24 0.85 -0.53
CA GLN A 92 -8.95 -0.40 -1.23
C GLN A 92 -8.67 -1.53 -0.25
N SER A 93 -7.84 -1.27 0.77
CA SER A 93 -7.50 -2.25 1.80
C SER A 93 -8.73 -2.67 2.61
N SER A 94 -9.57 -1.69 3.01
CA SER A 94 -10.82 -1.95 3.72
C SER A 94 -11.80 -2.74 2.87
N THR A 95 -11.99 -2.36 1.60
CA THR A 95 -12.89 -3.04 0.66
C THR A 95 -12.41 -4.47 0.40
N LEU A 96 -11.11 -4.65 0.19
CA LEU A 96 -10.54 -5.98 0.00
C LEU A 96 -10.75 -6.84 1.25
N ASN A 97 -10.53 -6.30 2.45
CA ASN A 97 -10.81 -7.00 3.69
C ASN A 97 -12.30 -7.37 3.83
N GLU A 98 -13.22 -6.49 3.46
CA GLU A 98 -14.65 -6.77 3.52
C GLU A 98 -15.11 -7.85 2.52
N ILE A 99 -14.59 -7.82 1.29
CA ILE A 99 -14.93 -8.77 0.23
C ILE A 99 -14.31 -10.15 0.51
N THR A 100 -13.09 -10.18 1.05
CA THR A 100 -12.36 -11.42 1.32
C THR A 100 -12.63 -12.02 2.69
N GLY A 101 -13.29 -11.27 3.59
CA GLY A 101 -13.29 -11.57 5.01
C GLY A 101 -11.91 -11.37 5.66
N GLY A 102 -10.99 -10.69 4.98
CA GLY A 102 -9.66 -10.38 5.47
C GLY A 102 -8.84 -11.64 5.77
N LYS A 103 -8.30 -11.71 6.99
CA LYS A 103 -7.55 -12.88 7.50
C LYS A 103 -8.45 -13.90 8.21
N SER A 104 -9.76 -13.76 8.09
CA SER A 104 -10.70 -14.62 8.81
C SER A 104 -10.74 -15.99 8.18
N ILE A 105 -10.73 -17.01 9.03
CA ILE A 105 -10.66 -18.41 8.64
C ILE A 105 -11.92 -19.08 9.17
N PRO A 106 -12.71 -19.74 8.32
CA PRO A 106 -13.92 -20.42 8.78
C PRO A 106 -13.53 -21.58 9.69
N LYS A 107 -14.11 -21.63 10.88
CA LYS A 107 -13.89 -22.70 11.84
C LYS A 107 -14.88 -23.83 11.61
N LEU A 108 -14.40 -25.06 11.53
CA LEU A 108 -15.27 -26.23 11.40
C LEU A 108 -15.42 -26.93 12.75
N PHE A 109 -16.66 -27.19 13.16
CA PHE A 109 -16.98 -27.98 14.33
C PHE A 109 -17.70 -29.25 13.89
N ILE A 110 -17.10 -30.40 14.15
CA ILE A 110 -17.70 -31.71 13.91
C ILE A 110 -18.23 -32.23 15.25
N LEU A 111 -19.54 -32.39 15.36
CA LEU A 111 -20.25 -32.70 16.59
C LEU A 111 -21.01 -34.02 16.43
N PRO A 112 -20.38 -35.17 16.73
CA PRO A 112 -21.07 -36.44 16.75
C PRO A 112 -22.02 -36.51 17.95
N THR A 113 -23.21 -37.04 17.74
CA THR A 113 -24.19 -37.41 18.76
C THR A 113 -24.49 -38.90 18.65
N PRO A 114 -25.21 -39.54 19.60
CA PRO A 114 -25.51 -40.97 19.51
C PRO A 114 -26.31 -41.39 18.27
N ILE A 115 -26.91 -40.44 17.54
CA ILE A 115 -27.79 -40.73 16.40
C ILE A 115 -27.39 -39.92 15.16
N ASN A 116 -26.90 -38.69 15.33
CA ASN A 116 -26.59 -37.78 14.22
C ASN A 116 -25.16 -37.26 14.27
N ILE A 117 -24.65 -36.85 13.12
CA ILE A 117 -23.43 -36.08 12.99
C ILE A 117 -23.82 -34.69 12.52
N PHE A 118 -23.41 -33.67 13.27
CA PHE A 118 -23.58 -32.28 12.88
C PHE A 118 -22.22 -31.70 12.49
N ILE A 119 -22.19 -30.98 11.38
CA ILE A 119 -21.06 -30.11 11.06
C ILE A 119 -21.55 -28.68 11.11
N LYS A 120 -20.90 -27.87 11.94
CA LYS A 120 -21.10 -26.43 12.01
C LYS A 120 -19.90 -25.72 11.43
N VAL A 121 -20.14 -24.60 10.77
CA VAL A 121 -19.12 -23.63 10.44
C VAL A 121 -19.32 -22.39 11.31
N ALA A 122 -18.24 -21.81 11.84
CA ALA A 122 -18.31 -20.57 12.60
C ALA A 122 -17.27 -19.56 12.13
N ASN A 123 -17.58 -18.30 12.41
CA ASN A 123 -16.71 -17.16 12.23
C ASN A 123 -16.65 -16.41 13.55
N ASP A 124 -15.50 -16.45 14.22
CA ASP A 124 -15.23 -15.78 15.49
C ASP A 124 -14.48 -14.45 15.32
N THR A 125 -14.42 -13.95 14.09
CA THR A 125 -13.81 -12.66 13.78
C THR A 125 -14.86 -11.57 13.64
N ASP A 126 -14.39 -10.33 13.57
CA ASP A 126 -15.24 -9.14 13.45
C ASP A 126 -15.63 -8.80 12.01
N VAL A 127 -15.16 -9.59 11.02
CA VAL A 127 -15.49 -9.40 9.61
C VAL A 127 -16.19 -10.65 9.05
N PRO A 128 -17.20 -10.49 8.17
CA PRO A 128 -17.89 -11.63 7.59
C PRO A 128 -16.96 -12.44 6.67
N ILE A 129 -17.13 -13.77 6.64
CA ILE A 129 -16.44 -14.64 5.68
C ILE A 129 -17.39 -14.89 4.51
N ARG A 130 -16.93 -14.56 3.31
CA ARG A 130 -17.71 -14.67 2.07
C ARG A 130 -17.38 -15.95 1.31
N ASN A 131 -18.37 -16.52 0.65
CA ASN A 131 -18.26 -17.65 -0.28
C ASN A 131 -17.52 -18.87 0.29
N ILE A 132 -17.99 -19.38 1.42
CA ILE A 132 -17.47 -20.63 1.97
C ILE A 132 -18.14 -21.79 1.24
N SER A 133 -17.36 -22.70 0.68
CA SER A 133 -17.83 -23.97 0.14
C SER A 133 -17.31 -25.11 1.01
N ILE A 134 -18.21 -25.97 1.46
CA ILE A 134 -17.93 -27.10 2.33
C ILE A 134 -18.37 -28.36 1.59
N GLN A 135 -17.39 -29.18 1.23
CA GLN A 135 -17.62 -30.50 0.68
C GLN A 135 -17.40 -31.53 1.78
N VAL A 136 -18.31 -32.49 1.90
CA VAL A 136 -18.22 -33.64 2.81
C VAL A 136 -18.45 -34.89 2.00
N THR A 137 -17.53 -35.84 2.09
CA THR A 137 -17.59 -37.14 1.42
C THR A 137 -17.60 -38.22 2.48
N ARG A 138 -18.67 -39.01 2.55
CA ARG A 138 -18.74 -40.21 3.39
C ARG A 138 -18.13 -41.38 2.62
N ILE A 139 -17.29 -42.14 3.29
CA ILE A 139 -16.67 -43.38 2.83
C ILE A 139 -17.03 -44.46 3.84
N ILE A 140 -17.68 -45.51 3.37
CA ILE A 140 -17.97 -46.68 4.17
C ILE A 140 -16.97 -47.75 3.78
N ASP A 141 -16.10 -48.11 4.71
CA ASP A 141 -15.24 -49.28 4.58
C ASP A 141 -16.11 -50.53 4.81
N ASP A 142 -16.87 -50.91 3.79
CA ASP A 142 -17.54 -52.21 3.79
C ASP A 142 -16.44 -53.27 3.78
N TYR A 143 -16.30 -53.99 4.89
CA TYR A 143 -15.60 -55.25 4.91
C TYR A 143 -16.18 -56.08 3.77
N PHE A 144 -15.37 -56.42 2.77
CA PHE A 144 -15.75 -57.35 1.73
C PHE A 144 -16.44 -58.53 2.38
N THR A 145 -17.76 -58.67 2.18
CA THR A 145 -18.42 -59.92 2.52
C THR A 145 -17.91 -60.91 1.49
N THR A 146 -16.89 -61.68 1.84
CA THR A 146 -16.53 -62.86 1.08
C THR A 146 -17.73 -63.78 1.13
N ASP A 147 -18.29 -64.08 -0.04
CA ASP A 147 -19.26 -65.16 -0.12
C ASP A 147 -18.58 -66.49 0.25
N SER A 148 -19.37 -67.55 0.38
CA SER A 148 -18.87 -68.90 0.70
C SER A 148 -17.84 -69.42 -0.32
N ALA A 149 -17.68 -68.75 -1.48
CA ALA A 149 -16.73 -69.07 -2.53
C ALA A 149 -15.46 -68.18 -2.49
N GLY A 150 -15.35 -67.25 -1.54
CA GLY A 150 -14.22 -66.33 -1.42
C GLY A 150 -14.21 -65.22 -2.47
N VAL A 151 -15.31 -64.99 -3.18
CA VAL A 151 -15.43 -63.94 -4.20
C VAL A 151 -15.91 -62.66 -3.54
N SER A 152 -15.11 -61.60 -3.66
CA SER A 152 -15.47 -60.26 -3.21
C SER A 152 -16.36 -59.58 -4.26
N ASN A 153 -17.68 -59.51 -4.01
CA ASN A 153 -18.59 -58.73 -4.84
C ASN A 153 -18.84 -57.35 -4.21
N SER A 154 -18.21 -56.29 -4.74
CA SER A 154 -18.45 -54.91 -4.31
C SER A 154 -19.52 -54.23 -5.20
N ASN A 155 -20.77 -54.67 -5.09
CA ASN A 155 -21.87 -54.00 -5.80
C ASN A 155 -22.53 -52.89 -4.95
N ASN A 156 -21.87 -52.43 -3.88
CA ASN A 156 -22.47 -51.47 -2.97
C ASN A 156 -22.31 -50.03 -3.49
N THR A 157 -23.36 -49.53 -4.15
CA THR A 157 -23.46 -48.12 -4.58
C THR A 157 -23.49 -47.13 -3.41
N ASP A 158 -23.69 -47.61 -2.18
CA ASP A 158 -23.74 -46.76 -0.97
C ASP A 158 -22.36 -46.51 -0.35
N ALA A 159 -21.30 -47.08 -0.92
CA ALA A 159 -19.94 -46.99 -0.39
C ALA A 159 -19.41 -45.55 -0.31
N TRP A 160 -19.91 -44.63 -1.17
CA TRP A 160 -19.47 -43.24 -1.24
C TRP A 160 -20.67 -42.31 -1.38
N LYS A 161 -20.70 -41.21 -0.62
CA LYS A 161 -21.74 -40.19 -0.74
C LYS A 161 -21.17 -38.80 -0.52
N ASP A 162 -21.44 -37.90 -1.46
CA ASP A 162 -20.95 -36.52 -1.45
C ASP A 162 -22.06 -35.53 -1.13
N TRP A 163 -21.71 -34.52 -0.33
CA TRP A 163 -22.53 -33.34 -0.07
C TRP A 163 -21.70 -32.08 -0.24
N ILE A 164 -22.26 -31.08 -0.90
CA ILE A 164 -21.64 -29.77 -1.12
C ILE A 164 -22.58 -28.70 -0.55
N PHE A 165 -22.03 -27.83 0.29
CA PHE A 165 -22.75 -26.76 0.95
C PHE A 165 -22.05 -25.42 0.68
N ASP A 166 -22.80 -24.49 0.10
CA ASP A 166 -22.31 -23.13 -0.13
C ASP A 166 -22.92 -22.15 0.87
N VAL A 167 -22.07 -21.52 1.68
CA VAL A 167 -22.40 -20.45 2.62
C VAL A 167 -21.88 -19.15 2.03
N ARG A 168 -22.79 -18.39 1.38
CA ARG A 168 -22.43 -17.11 0.74
C ARG A 168 -21.89 -16.09 1.73
N ASP A 169 -22.53 -15.97 2.89
CA ASP A 169 -22.17 -15.01 3.94
C ASP A 169 -22.24 -15.66 5.31
N LEU A 170 -21.09 -15.84 5.96
CA LEU A 170 -21.02 -16.18 7.36
C LEU A 170 -20.68 -14.94 8.17
N SER A 171 -21.69 -14.34 8.80
CA SER A 171 -21.59 -13.10 9.56
C SER A 171 -20.47 -13.14 10.61
N ALA A 172 -19.95 -11.98 10.97
CA ALA A 172 -19.05 -11.83 12.11
C ALA A 172 -19.68 -12.44 13.37
N GLN A 173 -18.85 -13.07 14.22
CA GLN A 173 -19.27 -13.67 15.49
C GLN A 173 -20.50 -14.59 15.38
N SER A 174 -20.55 -15.44 14.35
CA SER A 174 -21.71 -16.30 14.08
C SER A 174 -21.34 -17.75 13.82
N GLU A 175 -22.29 -18.66 14.02
CA GLU A 175 -22.19 -20.08 13.67
C GLU A 175 -23.41 -20.55 12.86
N ARG A 176 -23.20 -21.56 12.03
CA ARG A 176 -24.26 -22.16 11.20
C ARG A 176 -24.05 -23.66 11.09
N ILE A 177 -25.10 -24.44 11.34
CA ILE A 177 -25.14 -25.87 10.99
C ILE A 177 -25.24 -25.98 9.47
N VAL A 178 -24.30 -26.67 8.85
CA VAL A 178 -24.22 -26.86 7.39
C VAL A 178 -24.52 -28.28 6.97
N PHE A 179 -24.28 -29.26 7.86
CA PHE A 179 -24.55 -30.66 7.59
C PHE A 179 -25.15 -31.30 8.83
N GLN A 180 -26.17 -32.12 8.60
CA GLN A 180 -26.75 -33.03 9.57
C GLN A 180 -27.01 -34.35 8.86
N HIS A 181 -26.47 -35.44 9.39
CA HIS A 181 -26.69 -36.77 8.85
C HIS A 181 -26.94 -37.75 9.99
N GLU A 182 -28.03 -38.50 9.87
CA GLU A 182 -28.33 -39.61 10.76
C GLU A 182 -27.38 -40.76 10.46
N ASN A 183 -26.67 -41.25 11.47
CA ASN A 183 -25.76 -42.36 11.29
C ASN A 183 -26.55 -43.67 11.28
N GLU A 184 -26.33 -44.47 10.25
CA GLU A 184 -26.97 -45.76 10.11
C GLU A 184 -26.28 -46.76 11.05
N LYS A 185 -27.02 -47.33 12.00
CA LYS A 185 -26.51 -48.32 12.99
C LYS A 185 -25.86 -49.56 12.37
N LYS A 186 -25.98 -49.74 11.06
CA LYS A 186 -25.46 -50.88 10.29
C LYS A 186 -23.93 -50.84 10.16
N TYR A 187 -23.31 -49.66 10.24
CA TYR A 187 -21.88 -49.51 9.98
C TYR A 187 -21.09 -49.30 11.28
N ASN A 188 -20.07 -50.13 11.49
CA ASN A 188 -19.21 -50.07 12.66
C ASN A 188 -18.18 -48.93 12.56
N ASP A 189 -17.75 -48.60 11.34
CA ASP A 189 -16.78 -47.55 11.06
C ASP A 189 -17.21 -46.78 9.80
N VAL A 190 -17.28 -45.46 9.91
CA VAL A 190 -17.62 -44.57 8.79
C VAL A 190 -16.59 -43.46 8.74
N SER A 191 -15.90 -43.35 7.61
CA SER A 191 -14.90 -42.33 7.37
C SER A 191 -15.53 -41.15 6.63
N TYR A 192 -15.08 -39.95 6.95
CA TYR A 192 -15.50 -38.71 6.32
C TYR A 192 -14.27 -37.96 5.86
N ILE A 193 -14.30 -37.47 4.62
CA ILE A 193 -13.38 -36.46 4.10
C ILE A 193 -14.15 -35.15 4.03
N TYR A 194 -13.53 -34.07 4.48
CA TYR A 194 -14.11 -32.74 4.35
C TYR A 194 -13.13 -31.78 3.71
N LYS A 195 -13.65 -30.86 2.92
CA LYS A 195 -12.91 -29.74 2.34
C LYS A 195 -13.68 -28.46 2.56
N VAL A 196 -13.04 -27.48 3.19
CA VAL A 196 -13.57 -26.14 3.42
C VAL A 196 -12.75 -25.18 2.58
N SER A 197 -13.38 -24.47 1.67
CA SER A 197 -12.75 -23.47 0.80
C SER A 197 -13.45 -22.13 0.96
N TRP A 198 -12.71 -21.03 0.93
CA TRP A 198 -13.22 -19.65 0.91
C TRP A 198 -12.32 -18.81 -0.01
N LEU A 199 -12.61 -17.52 -0.14
CA LEU A 199 -11.96 -16.68 -1.15
C LEU A 199 -10.42 -16.64 -1.05
N THR A 200 -9.87 -16.71 0.17
CA THR A 200 -8.43 -16.54 0.42
C THR A 200 -7.71 -17.84 0.81
N GLY A 201 -8.41 -18.98 0.84
CA GLY A 201 -7.77 -20.23 1.21
C GLY A 201 -8.70 -21.43 1.27
N PHE A 202 -8.12 -22.55 1.67
CA PHE A 202 -8.83 -23.79 1.93
C PHE A 202 -8.08 -24.62 2.98
N TYR A 203 -8.81 -25.57 3.58
CA TYR A 203 -8.25 -26.73 4.25
C TYR A 203 -9.10 -27.97 4.01
N GLU A 204 -8.46 -29.12 4.08
CA GLU A 204 -9.04 -30.44 3.83
C GLU A 204 -8.54 -31.39 4.89
N GLY A 205 -9.42 -32.23 5.41
CA GLY A 205 -9.06 -33.25 6.37
C GLY A 205 -9.99 -34.45 6.29
N SER A 206 -9.75 -35.39 7.19
CA SER A 206 -10.60 -36.55 7.37
C SER A 206 -10.85 -36.81 8.85
N PHE A 207 -11.90 -37.56 9.14
CA PHE A 207 -12.19 -38.12 10.45
C PHE A 207 -12.99 -39.40 10.29
N SER A 208 -12.87 -40.31 11.24
CA SER A 208 -13.66 -41.54 11.27
C SER A 208 -14.56 -41.56 12.48
N ILE A 209 -15.72 -42.18 12.35
CA ILE A 209 -16.69 -42.34 13.43
C ILE A 209 -16.92 -43.83 13.62
N LYS A 210 -16.58 -44.29 14.82
CA LYS A 210 -16.79 -45.65 15.26
C LYS A 210 -18.05 -45.71 16.10
N SER A 211 -19.00 -46.53 15.66
CA SER A 211 -20.24 -46.77 16.40
C SER A 211 -19.99 -47.87 17.44
N ALA A 212 -20.22 -47.55 18.72
CA ALA A 212 -20.29 -48.54 19.81
C ALA A 212 -21.74 -48.59 20.32
N GLN A 213 -22.11 -49.69 20.98
CA GLN A 213 -23.50 -50.09 21.30
C GLN A 213 -24.44 -48.97 21.83
N ASN A 214 -23.92 -47.89 22.44
CA ASN A 214 -24.68 -46.68 22.80
C ASN A 214 -23.88 -45.36 22.67
N SER A 215 -22.79 -45.32 21.93
CA SER A 215 -21.97 -44.11 21.78
C SER A 215 -21.25 -44.07 20.44
N MET A 216 -21.23 -42.90 19.79
CA MET A 216 -20.29 -42.64 18.71
C MET A 216 -18.99 -42.10 19.29
N ARG A 217 -17.88 -42.68 18.86
CA ARG A 217 -16.56 -42.14 19.15
C ARG A 217 -15.95 -41.65 17.86
N LEU A 218 -15.44 -40.44 17.90
CA LEU A 218 -14.62 -39.93 16.82
C LEU A 218 -13.21 -40.50 16.97
N SER A 219 -12.65 -40.98 15.87
CA SER A 219 -11.27 -41.43 15.76
C SER A 219 -10.61 -40.84 14.53
N ASP A 220 -9.27 -40.91 14.49
CA ASP A 220 -8.49 -40.74 13.27
C ASP A 220 -8.74 -39.39 12.55
N SER A 221 -8.88 -38.30 13.32
CA SER A 221 -9.04 -36.96 12.75
C SER A 221 -7.70 -36.36 12.34
N HIS A 222 -7.58 -36.00 11.07
CA HIS A 222 -6.37 -35.46 10.48
C HIS A 222 -6.72 -34.31 9.54
N ILE A 223 -5.79 -33.35 9.42
CA ILE A 223 -5.84 -32.32 8.37
C ILE A 223 -4.76 -32.67 7.36
N ASN A 224 -5.16 -32.90 6.12
CA ASN A 224 -4.32 -33.45 5.06
C ASN A 224 -3.67 -32.32 4.24
N HIS A 225 -4.46 -31.31 3.86
CA HIS A 225 -4.01 -30.20 3.03
C HIS A 225 -4.57 -28.88 3.55
N PHE A 226 -3.78 -27.81 3.50
CA PHE A 226 -4.22 -26.48 3.90
C PHE A 226 -3.40 -25.39 3.23
N THR A 227 -3.97 -24.20 3.14
CA THR A 227 -3.28 -23.01 2.63
C THR A 227 -2.16 -22.59 3.59
N LYS A 228 -0.98 -22.27 3.04
CA LYS A 228 0.21 -21.88 3.83
C LYS A 228 -0.09 -20.72 4.77
N GLY A 229 0.34 -20.85 6.03
CA GLY A 229 0.15 -19.81 7.06
C GLY A 229 -1.11 -19.95 7.91
N LEU A 230 -1.91 -21.00 7.68
CA LEU A 230 -3.09 -21.31 8.49
C LEU A 230 -2.72 -21.92 9.84
N ASP A 231 -3.27 -21.37 10.93
CA ASP A 231 -3.12 -21.92 12.28
C ASP A 231 -4.17 -23.02 12.51
N LEU A 232 -3.78 -24.26 12.20
CA LEU A 232 -4.64 -25.44 12.27
C LEU A 232 -5.26 -25.65 13.66
N LYS A 233 -4.52 -25.34 14.72
CA LYS A 233 -4.99 -25.49 16.11
C LYS A 233 -6.18 -24.58 16.41
N LYS A 234 -6.45 -23.58 15.59
CA LYS A 234 -7.59 -22.67 15.80
C LYS A 234 -8.74 -22.94 14.85
N THR A 235 -8.60 -23.85 13.89
CA THR A 235 -9.46 -23.88 12.70
C THR A 235 -10.43 -25.07 12.68
N VAL A 236 -10.04 -26.24 13.18
CA VAL A 236 -10.93 -27.42 13.21
C VAL A 236 -11.06 -27.94 14.63
N TYR A 237 -12.30 -28.14 15.07
CA TYR A 237 -12.65 -28.67 16.39
C TYR A 237 -13.54 -29.88 16.22
N VAL A 238 -13.27 -30.92 17.00
CA VAL A 238 -13.98 -32.18 16.85
C VAL A 238 -14.45 -32.71 18.20
N GLY A 239 -15.76 -32.86 18.38
CA GLY A 239 -16.38 -33.26 19.64
C GLY A 239 -16.29 -32.19 20.75
N GLY A 240 -16.11 -30.92 20.39
CA GLY A 240 -15.94 -29.82 21.35
C GLY A 240 -14.56 -29.75 22.01
N VAL A 241 -13.65 -30.65 21.65
CA VAL A 241 -12.23 -30.62 22.02
C VAL A 241 -11.43 -30.39 20.73
N ASN A 242 -10.35 -29.63 20.80
CA ASN A 242 -9.40 -29.60 19.69
C ASN A 242 -8.72 -30.97 19.68
N PRO A 243 -8.97 -31.85 18.69
CA PRO A 243 -8.35 -33.18 18.71
C PRO A 243 -6.83 -32.99 18.77
N ASP A 244 -6.10 -33.89 19.43
CA ASP A 244 -4.65 -33.92 19.32
C ASP A 244 -4.31 -34.04 17.83
N ILE A 245 -4.00 -32.91 17.17
CA ILE A 245 -3.80 -32.85 15.72
C ILE A 245 -2.46 -33.55 15.44
N TYR A 246 -2.54 -34.79 14.98
CA TYR A 246 -1.38 -35.48 14.43
C TYR A 246 -1.12 -34.94 13.02
N ILE A 247 -0.17 -34.02 12.89
CA ILE A 247 0.32 -33.58 11.59
C ILE A 247 1.32 -34.64 11.12
N ASN A 248 0.94 -35.47 10.13
CA ASN A 248 1.81 -36.50 9.55
C ASN A 248 2.43 -37.48 10.58
N GLY A 249 1.68 -37.90 11.60
CA GLY A 249 2.18 -38.85 12.61
C GLY A 249 3.24 -38.28 13.57
N ILE A 250 3.49 -36.97 13.54
CA ILE A 250 4.36 -36.28 14.49
C ILE A 250 3.47 -35.55 15.49
N LYS A 251 3.54 -35.97 16.76
CA LYS A 251 3.00 -35.19 17.88
C LYS A 251 3.84 -33.91 17.97
N PRO A 252 3.24 -32.71 18.03
CA PRO A 252 4.01 -31.47 18.13
C PRO A 252 4.92 -31.42 19.36
#